data_AF-A0A7C6FY00-F1
#
_entry.id   AF-A0A7C6FY00-F1
#
_cell.length_a   1.000
_cell.length_b   1.000
_cell.length_c   1.000
_cell.angle_alpha   90.00
_cell.angle_beta   90.00
_cell.angle_gamma   90.00
#
_symmetry.space_group_name_H-M   'P 1'
#
loop_
_entity.id
_entity.type
_entity.pdbx_description
1 polymer ?
#
loop_
_entity_poly.entity_id
_entity_poly.type
_entity_poly.pdbx_seq_one_letter_code
_entity_poly.pdbx_strand_id
1 'polypeptide(L)'
;KFEKELSYRIRQDILVKPFTSIFDASINPTGYINTLKHVGHCGDGYEWEEELYGRHMIVVPIAIPDFLIERELGYMKGIMGANFWYYCNNKKSVLECGRAALKAIESVEGVITPFDICSAASKPETNYPWIGPTTNHPYCPTLQNLLGKESRVPKGVEYIPEIVINGLDMESLKKAMKVGIEVMLENENVLGISAGNYGGKLGDYKIHLKELFP
;
A
#
# COMPACT_ATOMS: atom_id res chain seq x y z
N LYS A 1 -4.38 18.02 -1.83
CA LYS A 1 -3.65 17.22 -0.79
C LYS A 1 -2.65 16.26 -1.45
N PHE A 2 -3.10 15.38 -2.35
CA PHE A 2 -2.22 14.41 -3.03
C PHE A 2 -0.98 15.05 -3.67
N GLU A 3 -1.15 16.08 -4.50
CA GLU A 3 -0.05 16.82 -5.14
C GLU A 3 1.00 17.33 -4.14
N LYS A 4 0.54 17.92 -3.03
CA LYS A 4 1.40 18.43 -1.96
C LYS A 4 2.21 17.31 -1.31
N GLU A 5 1.56 16.21 -0.92
CA GLU A 5 2.24 15.08 -0.27
C GLU A 5 3.22 14.37 -1.21
N LEU A 6 2.83 14.18 -2.47
CA LEU A 6 3.72 13.62 -3.50
C LEU A 6 4.93 14.53 -3.69
N SER A 7 4.75 15.86 -3.72
CA SER A 7 5.86 16.81 -3.83
C SER A 7 6.86 16.69 -2.68
N TYR A 8 6.41 16.42 -1.45
CA TYR A 8 7.32 16.23 -0.32
C TYR A 8 8.12 14.94 -0.48
N ARG A 9 7.49 13.84 -0.90
CA ARG A 9 8.20 12.58 -1.18
C ARG A 9 9.24 12.74 -2.28
N ILE A 10 8.86 13.37 -3.39
CA ILE A 10 9.80 13.62 -4.50
C ILE A 10 10.99 14.44 -4.01
N ARG A 11 10.74 15.58 -3.35
CA ARG A 11 11.81 16.51 -2.93
C ARG A 11 12.70 15.97 -1.81
N GLN A 12 12.15 15.19 -0.89
CA GLN A 12 12.87 14.78 0.33
C GLN A 12 13.37 13.32 0.28
N ASP A 13 12.95 12.53 -0.71
CA ASP A 13 13.36 11.11 -0.82
C ASP A 13 13.84 10.71 -2.22
N ILE A 14 13.43 11.39 -3.30
CA ILE A 14 13.90 11.05 -4.66
C ILE A 14 14.99 12.02 -5.12
N LEU A 15 14.68 13.32 -5.16
CA LEU A 15 15.58 14.38 -5.62
C LEU A 15 16.91 14.38 -4.86
N VAL A 16 16.88 14.09 -3.55
CA VAL A 16 18.09 14.03 -2.70
C VAL A 16 18.97 12.80 -2.98
N LYS A 17 18.48 11.81 -3.71
CA LYS A 17 19.26 10.62 -4.09
C LYS A 17 20.01 10.88 -5.41
N PRO A 18 21.27 10.47 -5.50
CA PRO A 18 22.11 10.85 -6.63
C PRO A 18 21.65 10.22 -7.94
N PHE A 19 21.74 10.99 -9.03
CA PHE A 19 21.50 10.55 -10.42
C PHE A 19 20.10 9.98 -10.69
N THR A 20 19.10 10.42 -9.91
CA THR A 20 17.70 10.04 -10.15
C THR A 20 17.05 10.94 -11.19
N SER A 21 16.05 10.40 -11.87
CA SER A 21 15.17 11.14 -12.77
C SER A 21 13.76 10.58 -12.67
N ILE A 22 12.75 11.42 -12.83
CA ILE A 22 11.34 11.03 -12.72
C ILE A 22 10.65 11.20 -14.06
N PHE A 23 10.05 10.11 -14.51
CA PHE A 23 9.23 10.04 -15.71
C PHE A 23 7.79 9.68 -15.35
N ASP A 24 6.84 10.21 -16.11
CA ASP A 24 5.46 9.81 -16.02
C ASP A 24 5.27 8.40 -16.60
N ALA A 25 4.65 7.56 -15.79
CA ALA A 25 4.30 6.18 -16.12
C ALA A 25 2.78 5.97 -16.03
N SER A 26 2.00 7.05 -16.07
CA SER A 26 0.54 6.96 -15.95
C SER A 26 -0.08 6.32 -17.20
N ILE A 27 -1.19 5.61 -17.00
CA ILE A 27 -1.96 4.95 -18.07
C ILE A 27 -3.34 5.58 -18.11
N ASN A 28 -3.67 6.30 -19.19
CA ASN A 28 -4.94 7.03 -19.32
C ASN A 28 -5.25 7.91 -18.09
N PRO A 29 -4.37 8.86 -17.74
CA PRO A 29 -4.52 9.67 -16.54
C PRO A 29 -5.82 10.46 -16.51
N THR A 30 -6.41 10.60 -15.32
CA THR A 30 -7.63 11.40 -15.09
C THR A 30 -7.31 12.90 -14.97
N GLY A 31 -6.04 13.22 -14.72
CA GLY A 31 -5.52 14.58 -14.70
C GLY A 31 -4.02 14.56 -14.44
N TYR A 32 -3.43 15.76 -14.37
CA TYR A 32 -1.99 15.93 -14.28
C TYR A 32 -1.59 16.84 -13.14
N ILE A 33 -0.44 16.55 -12.55
CA ILE A 33 0.23 17.35 -11.53
C ILE A 33 1.28 18.19 -12.23
N ASN A 34 1.14 19.51 -12.14
CA ASN A 34 2.18 20.44 -12.58
C ASN A 34 3.40 20.34 -11.65
N THR A 35 4.51 19.80 -12.15
CA THR A 35 5.69 19.54 -11.32
C THR A 35 6.57 20.77 -11.14
N LEU A 36 6.49 21.78 -12.03
CA LEU A 36 7.28 23.00 -11.92
C LEU A 36 7.01 23.73 -10.61
N LYS A 37 5.73 23.97 -10.31
CA LYS A 37 5.31 24.67 -9.09
C LYS A 37 5.75 23.96 -7.81
N HIS A 38 5.72 22.62 -7.81
CA HIS A 38 5.82 21.81 -6.61
C HIS A 38 7.19 21.19 -6.38
N VAL A 39 7.99 21.00 -7.44
CA VAL A 39 9.29 20.35 -7.44
C VAL A 39 10.32 21.15 -8.22
N GLY A 40 10.00 21.60 -9.45
CA GLY A 40 10.95 22.28 -10.33
C GLY A 40 11.66 23.48 -9.70
N HIS A 41 10.91 24.34 -8.99
CA HIS A 41 11.46 25.50 -8.27
C HIS A 41 12.43 25.17 -7.11
N CYS A 42 12.79 23.91 -6.89
CA CYS A 42 13.95 23.59 -6.05
C CYS A 42 15.26 24.13 -6.65
N GLY A 43 15.28 24.46 -7.94
CA GLY A 43 16.38 25.15 -8.60
C GLY A 43 16.49 26.64 -8.26
N ASP A 44 15.59 27.18 -7.43
CA ASP A 44 15.59 28.59 -6.99
C ASP A 44 15.58 29.61 -8.15
N GLY A 45 14.89 29.27 -9.26
CA GLY A 45 14.79 30.10 -10.46
C GLY A 45 15.91 29.85 -11.48
N TYR A 46 16.81 28.91 -11.21
CA TYR A 46 17.82 28.45 -12.17
C TYR A 46 17.40 27.19 -12.94
N GLU A 47 16.23 26.61 -12.62
CA GLU A 47 15.64 25.53 -13.42
C GLU A 47 15.19 26.01 -14.81
N TRP A 48 15.20 25.10 -15.78
CA TRP A 48 14.68 25.35 -17.13
C TRP A 48 13.86 24.17 -17.65
N GLU A 49 13.06 24.43 -18.69
CA GLU A 49 12.30 23.39 -19.40
C GLU A 49 13.05 23.02 -20.70
N GLU A 50 13.16 21.72 -20.99
CA GLU A 50 13.87 21.18 -22.14
C GLU A 50 13.22 19.89 -22.65
N GLU A 51 13.25 19.66 -23.97
CA GLU A 51 12.84 18.39 -24.56
C GLU A 51 13.99 17.37 -24.46
N LEU A 52 13.86 16.42 -23.53
CA LEU A 52 14.83 15.34 -23.32
C LEU A 52 14.12 14.00 -23.43
N TYR A 53 14.75 13.02 -24.08
CA TYR A 53 14.18 11.68 -24.27
C TYR A 53 12.81 11.67 -24.98
N GLY A 54 12.52 12.70 -25.78
CA GLY A 54 11.21 12.89 -26.42
C GLY A 54 10.09 13.24 -25.45
N ARG A 55 10.44 13.85 -24.31
CA ARG A 55 9.53 14.25 -23.23
C ARG A 55 9.83 15.67 -22.81
N HIS A 56 8.79 16.39 -22.40
CA HIS A 56 8.91 17.74 -21.87
C HIS A 56 9.38 17.69 -20.42
N MET A 57 10.67 17.96 -20.20
CA MET A 57 11.33 17.84 -18.90
C MET A 57 11.57 19.21 -18.27
N ILE A 58 11.62 19.22 -16.94
CA ILE A 58 12.23 20.28 -16.15
C ILE A 58 13.60 19.78 -15.71
N VAL A 59 14.62 20.59 -15.96
CA VAL A 59 15.98 20.38 -15.49
C VAL A 59 16.21 21.25 -14.27
N VAL A 60 16.50 20.62 -13.13
CA VAL A 60 16.75 21.28 -11.86
C VAL A 60 18.24 21.20 -11.54
N PRO A 61 19.00 22.30 -11.61
CA PRO A 61 20.42 22.28 -11.28
C PRO A 61 20.61 22.01 -9.79
N ILE A 62 21.45 21.02 -9.47
CA ILE A 62 21.78 20.61 -8.09
C ILE A 62 23.29 20.37 -7.93
N ALA A 63 23.73 19.94 -6.75
CA ALA A 63 25.17 19.83 -6.42
C ALA A 63 25.92 18.69 -7.15
N ILE A 64 25.20 17.78 -7.76
CA ILE A 64 25.67 16.73 -8.67
C ILE A 64 24.98 16.97 -10.03
N PRO A 65 25.25 16.22 -11.12
CA PRO A 65 24.53 16.42 -12.37
C PRO A 65 23.01 16.53 -12.19
N ASP A 66 22.39 17.32 -13.06
CA ASP A 66 21.05 17.85 -12.87
C ASP A 66 19.98 16.80 -12.55
N PHE A 67 19.02 17.18 -11.72
CA PHE A 67 17.84 16.35 -11.48
C PHE A 67 16.78 16.62 -12.55
N LEU A 68 16.25 15.55 -13.15
CA LEU A 68 15.27 15.63 -14.24
C LEU A 68 13.91 15.15 -13.76
N ILE A 69 12.86 15.92 -14.07
CA ILE A 69 11.47 15.53 -13.80
C ILE A 69 10.56 15.97 -14.95
N GLU A 70 9.69 15.10 -15.43
CA GLU A 70 8.67 15.49 -16.42
C GLU A 70 7.81 16.65 -15.95
N ARG A 71 7.48 17.55 -16.88
CA ARG A 71 6.72 18.78 -16.61
C ARG A 71 5.33 18.54 -16.02
N GLU A 72 4.78 17.38 -16.31
CA GLU A 72 3.49 16.90 -15.85
C GLU A 72 3.59 15.42 -15.45
N LEU A 73 3.02 15.08 -14.29
CA LEU A 73 2.85 13.67 -13.86
C LEU A 73 1.37 13.35 -13.79
N GLY A 74 0.94 12.31 -14.50
CA GLY A 74 -0.45 11.88 -14.53
C GLY A 74 -0.85 11.20 -13.22
N TYR A 75 -2.10 11.43 -12.80
CA TYR A 75 -2.71 10.68 -11.71
C TYR A 75 -3.95 9.93 -12.18
N MET A 76 -4.16 8.76 -11.59
CA MET A 76 -5.25 7.85 -11.94
C MET A 76 -6.16 7.62 -10.72
N LYS A 77 -7.39 7.18 -10.98
CA LYS A 77 -8.26 6.65 -9.93
C LYS A 77 -7.86 5.21 -9.65
N GLY A 78 -7.64 4.89 -8.37
CA GLY A 78 -7.34 3.53 -7.91
C GLY A 78 -8.29 3.05 -6.83
N ILE A 79 -8.10 1.82 -6.40
CA ILE A 79 -8.82 1.15 -5.33
C ILE A 79 -7.84 0.92 -4.17
N MET A 80 -8.23 1.31 -2.96
CA MET A 80 -7.40 1.17 -1.77
C MET A 80 -8.02 0.21 -0.74
N GLY A 81 -7.17 -0.47 0.02
CA GLY A 81 -7.59 -1.20 1.21
C GLY A 81 -8.11 -2.62 0.97
N ALA A 82 -7.87 -3.20 -0.22
CA ALA A 82 -8.02 -4.65 -0.37
C ALA A 82 -7.06 -5.33 0.61
N ASN A 83 -7.48 -6.38 1.29
CA ASN A 83 -6.66 -6.98 2.34
C ASN A 83 -6.98 -8.45 2.55
N PHE A 84 -6.04 -9.16 3.13
CA PHE A 84 -6.28 -10.44 3.77
C PHE A 84 -5.44 -10.55 5.05
N TRP A 85 -5.95 -11.35 5.97
CA TRP A 85 -5.32 -11.72 7.23
C TRP A 85 -4.91 -13.18 7.17
N TYR A 86 -3.79 -13.51 7.79
CA TYR A 86 -3.35 -14.88 7.93
C TYR A 86 -3.09 -15.18 9.40
N TYR A 87 -3.71 -16.24 9.90
CA TYR A 87 -3.70 -16.59 11.31
C TYR A 87 -2.52 -17.52 11.60
N CYS A 88 -1.58 -17.07 12.43
CA CYS A 88 -0.39 -17.86 12.74
C CYS A 88 -0.36 -18.30 14.20
N ASN A 89 0.19 -19.50 14.45
CA ASN A 89 0.45 -20.01 15.80
C ASN A 89 1.85 -19.63 16.32
N ASN A 90 2.72 -19.05 15.49
CA ASN A 90 4.09 -18.71 15.87
C ASN A 90 4.61 -17.48 15.12
N LYS A 91 5.60 -16.81 15.74
CA LYS A 91 6.23 -15.59 15.22
C LYS A 91 6.99 -15.79 13.90
N LYS A 92 7.61 -16.96 13.71
CA LYS A 92 8.43 -17.24 12.52
C LYS A 92 7.57 -17.20 11.26
N SER A 93 6.39 -17.80 11.33
CA SER A 93 5.42 -17.89 10.22
C SER A 93 4.84 -16.52 9.85
N VAL A 94 4.70 -15.61 10.82
CA VAL A 94 4.31 -14.21 10.53
C VAL A 94 5.24 -13.60 9.48
N LEU A 95 6.55 -13.72 9.69
CA LEU A 95 7.55 -13.10 8.82
C LEU A 95 7.79 -13.89 7.54
N GLU A 96 7.90 -15.22 7.62
CA GLU A 96 8.20 -16.05 6.45
C GLU A 96 7.05 -16.06 5.45
N CYS A 97 5.83 -16.35 5.90
CA CYS A 97 4.66 -16.33 5.02
C CYS A 97 4.41 -14.92 4.50
N GLY A 98 4.45 -13.91 5.37
CA GLY A 98 4.25 -12.51 4.98
C GLY A 98 5.23 -12.07 3.88
N ARG A 99 6.53 -12.35 4.04
CA ARG A 99 7.54 -12.03 3.01
C ARG A 99 7.33 -12.82 1.71
N ALA A 100 6.94 -14.09 1.80
CA ALA A 100 6.62 -14.88 0.63
C ALA A 100 5.43 -14.29 -0.14
N ALA A 101 4.39 -13.85 0.57
CA ALA A 101 3.23 -13.20 -0.02
C ALA A 101 3.57 -11.85 -0.65
N LEU A 102 4.35 -11.00 0.04
CA LEU A 102 4.81 -9.73 -0.53
C LEU A 102 5.59 -9.95 -1.83
N LYS A 103 6.51 -10.93 -1.86
CA LYS A 103 7.26 -11.29 -3.07
C LYS A 103 6.35 -11.80 -4.20
N ALA A 104 5.32 -12.59 -3.87
CA ALA A 104 4.35 -13.05 -4.87
C ALA A 104 3.52 -11.88 -5.42
N ILE A 105 3.07 -10.97 -4.55
CA ILE A 105 2.30 -9.77 -4.92
C ILE A 105 3.12 -8.80 -5.75
N GLU A 106 4.41 -8.63 -5.48
CA GLU A 106 5.33 -7.75 -6.23
C GLU A 106 5.39 -8.12 -7.72
N SER A 107 5.13 -9.38 -8.08
CA SER A 107 5.07 -9.82 -9.48
C SER A 107 3.79 -9.42 -10.22
N VAL A 108 2.80 -8.86 -9.52
CA VAL A 108 1.53 -8.40 -10.09
C VAL A 108 1.64 -6.92 -10.40
N GLU A 109 1.57 -6.58 -11.68
CA GLU A 109 1.57 -5.19 -12.15
C GLU A 109 0.32 -4.44 -11.65
N GLY A 110 0.47 -3.14 -11.42
CA GLY A 110 -0.65 -2.27 -11.05
C GLY A 110 -1.11 -2.36 -9.60
N VAL A 111 -0.36 -3.04 -8.73
CA VAL A 111 -0.63 -3.08 -7.28
C VAL A 111 0.59 -2.68 -6.44
N ILE A 112 0.32 -2.27 -5.19
CA ILE A 112 1.34 -2.02 -4.18
C ILE A 112 0.86 -2.52 -2.81
N THR A 113 1.81 -2.82 -1.92
CA THR A 113 1.57 -3.18 -0.52
C THR A 113 2.07 -2.07 0.42
N PRO A 114 1.27 -1.03 0.70
CA PRO A 114 1.77 0.22 1.31
C PRO A 114 2.31 0.08 2.74
N PHE A 115 2.04 -1.04 3.41
CA PHE A 115 2.46 -1.31 4.79
C PHE A 115 3.34 -2.55 4.93
N ASP A 116 3.67 -3.24 3.84
CA ASP A 116 4.22 -4.59 3.88
C ASP A 116 3.38 -5.51 4.78
N ILE A 117 3.98 -6.06 5.84
CA ILE A 117 3.28 -6.84 6.87
C ILE A 117 2.75 -5.89 7.94
N CYS A 118 1.44 -5.62 7.90
CA CYS A 118 0.77 -4.80 8.89
C CYS A 118 0.54 -5.59 10.19
N SER A 119 1.03 -5.05 11.31
CA SER A 119 0.86 -5.64 12.65
C SER A 119 -0.37 -5.10 13.40
N ALA A 120 -1.06 -4.10 12.85
CA ALA A 120 -2.01 -3.28 13.57
C ALA A 120 -3.33 -3.14 12.80
N ALA A 121 -4.06 -4.25 12.67
CA ALA A 121 -5.42 -4.21 12.17
C ALA A 121 -6.28 -3.24 13.03
N SER A 122 -7.04 -2.39 12.37
CA SER A 122 -7.78 -1.30 13.02
C SER A 122 -9.29 -1.41 12.79
N LYS A 123 -10.06 -0.69 13.61
CA LYS A 123 -11.51 -0.53 13.47
C LYS A 123 -11.89 0.95 13.62
N PRO A 124 -12.98 1.39 12.97
CA PRO A 124 -13.44 2.78 13.04
C PRO A 124 -14.09 3.12 14.38
N GLU A 125 -14.77 2.18 15.03
CA GLU A 125 -15.38 2.40 16.34
C GLU A 125 -14.27 2.65 17.39
N THR A 126 -14.34 3.77 18.08
CA THR A 126 -13.25 4.19 18.97
C THR A 126 -13.76 5.02 20.14
N ASN A 127 -13.12 4.84 21.30
CA ASN A 127 -13.29 5.72 22.46
C ASN A 127 -12.47 7.02 22.31
N TYR A 128 -11.59 7.09 21.31
CA TYR A 128 -10.63 8.15 21.10
C TYR A 128 -10.77 8.72 19.67
N PRO A 129 -11.82 9.50 19.36
CA PRO A 129 -12.11 9.93 17.99
C PRO A 129 -11.02 10.83 17.37
N TRP A 130 -10.23 11.55 18.19
CA TRP A 130 -9.21 12.48 17.69
C TRP A 130 -7.96 11.80 17.11
N ILE A 131 -7.69 10.52 17.46
CA ILE A 131 -6.55 9.77 16.90
C ILE A 131 -6.93 8.97 15.64
N GLY A 132 -8.23 8.86 15.35
CA GLY A 132 -8.74 8.03 14.26
C GLY A 132 -8.95 6.57 14.63
N PRO A 133 -8.90 5.64 13.65
CA PRO A 133 -9.11 4.22 13.88
C PRO A 133 -8.17 3.66 14.95
N THR A 134 -8.72 2.92 15.89
CA THR A 134 -7.95 2.27 16.97
C THR A 134 -7.85 0.78 16.73
N THR A 135 -7.03 0.10 17.55
CA THR A 135 -6.86 -1.36 17.47
C THR A 135 -8.18 -2.11 17.35
N ASN A 136 -8.19 -3.13 16.49
CA ASN A 136 -9.31 -4.05 16.36
C ASN A 136 -9.28 -5.09 17.49
N HIS A 137 -9.55 -4.62 18.71
CA HIS A 137 -9.39 -5.38 19.95
C HIS A 137 -10.05 -6.78 19.99
N PRO A 138 -11.20 -7.06 19.34
CA PRO A 138 -11.74 -8.42 19.31
C PRO A 138 -10.76 -9.43 18.68
N TYR A 139 -9.86 -8.98 17.80
CA TYR A 139 -8.84 -9.79 17.15
C TYR A 139 -7.45 -9.67 17.80
N CYS A 140 -7.33 -9.07 18.99
CA CYS A 140 -6.05 -9.04 19.72
C CYS A 140 -5.85 -10.33 20.54
N PRO A 141 -4.83 -11.17 20.23
CA PRO A 141 -4.60 -12.43 20.93
C PRO A 141 -4.37 -12.26 22.44
N THR A 142 -3.72 -11.17 22.85
CA THR A 142 -3.45 -10.84 24.25
C THR A 142 -4.71 -10.51 25.06
N LEU A 143 -5.82 -10.18 24.40
CA LEU A 143 -7.07 -9.82 25.06
C LEU A 143 -8.08 -10.97 25.10
N GLN A 144 -7.75 -12.16 24.59
CA GLN A 144 -8.66 -13.31 24.56
C GLN A 144 -9.30 -13.60 25.93
N ASN A 145 -8.49 -13.71 26.99
CA ASN A 145 -8.98 -14.01 28.33
C ASN A 145 -9.85 -12.89 28.91
N LEU A 146 -9.52 -11.63 28.60
CA LEU A 146 -10.26 -10.47 29.09
C LEU A 146 -11.62 -10.33 28.39
N LEU A 147 -11.65 -10.53 27.07
CA LEU A 147 -12.85 -10.36 26.25
C LEU A 147 -13.77 -11.58 26.28
N GLY A 148 -13.24 -12.76 26.59
CA GLY A 148 -14.01 -14.01 26.62
C GLY A 148 -14.78 -14.25 25.31
N LYS A 149 -16.11 -14.24 25.40
CA LYS A 149 -17.01 -14.48 24.25
C LYS A 149 -16.97 -13.37 23.18
N GLU A 150 -16.50 -12.18 23.53
CA GLU A 150 -16.36 -11.08 22.57
C GLU A 150 -15.09 -11.20 21.72
N SER A 151 -14.14 -12.02 22.14
CA SER A 151 -12.95 -12.30 21.34
C SER A 151 -13.34 -13.05 20.06
N ARG A 152 -12.73 -12.63 18.96
CA ARG A 152 -12.84 -13.25 17.64
C ARG A 152 -11.55 -13.95 17.22
N VAL A 153 -10.58 -14.07 18.11
CA VAL A 153 -9.34 -14.81 17.83
C VAL A 153 -9.63 -16.31 17.91
N PRO A 154 -9.39 -17.09 16.83
CA PRO A 154 -9.60 -18.53 16.88
C PRO A 154 -8.64 -19.22 17.86
N LYS A 155 -9.05 -20.38 18.37
CA LYS A 155 -8.22 -21.19 19.26
C LYS A 155 -6.90 -21.56 18.59
N GLY A 156 -5.79 -21.41 19.30
CA GLY A 156 -4.44 -21.74 18.81
C GLY A 156 -3.77 -20.65 17.97
N VAL A 157 -4.49 -19.56 17.66
CA VAL A 157 -3.92 -18.41 16.95
C VAL A 157 -3.25 -17.47 17.95
N GLU A 158 -1.97 -17.18 17.72
CA GLU A 158 -1.16 -16.26 18.53
C GLU A 158 -0.89 -14.95 17.80
N TYR A 159 -0.99 -14.92 16.47
CA TYR A 159 -0.68 -13.77 15.62
C TYR A 159 -1.70 -13.64 14.48
N ILE A 160 -2.13 -12.40 14.19
CA ILE A 160 -3.02 -12.06 13.07
C ILE A 160 -2.44 -10.86 12.30
N PRO A 161 -1.36 -11.06 11.53
CA PRO A 161 -0.88 -10.07 10.57
C PRO A 161 -1.86 -9.84 9.42
N GLU A 162 -1.75 -8.67 8.81
CA GLU A 162 -2.55 -8.22 7.68
C GLU A 162 -1.62 -7.82 6.52
N ILE A 163 -2.00 -8.19 5.30
CA ILE A 163 -1.44 -7.61 4.07
C ILE A 163 -2.50 -6.70 3.47
N VAL A 164 -2.18 -5.41 3.32
CA VAL A 164 -3.02 -4.44 2.63
C VAL A 164 -2.47 -4.22 1.23
N ILE A 165 -3.36 -4.15 0.25
CA ILE A 165 -3.05 -3.99 -1.16
C ILE A 165 -3.89 -2.83 -1.71
N ASN A 166 -3.21 -1.90 -2.39
CA ASN A 166 -3.86 -0.91 -3.24
C ASN A 166 -3.58 -1.26 -4.70
N GLY A 167 -4.52 -0.97 -5.59
CA GLY A 167 -4.36 -1.30 -7.01
C GLY A 167 -5.06 -0.33 -7.94
N LEU A 168 -4.67 -0.36 -9.20
CA LEU A 168 -5.28 0.44 -10.26
C LEU A 168 -6.67 -0.08 -10.66
N ASP A 169 -6.88 -1.39 -10.57
CA ASP A 169 -8.12 -2.05 -10.96
C ASP A 169 -8.43 -3.28 -10.10
N MET A 170 -9.66 -3.80 -10.25
CA MET A 170 -10.17 -4.93 -9.46
C MET A 170 -9.54 -6.27 -9.87
N GLU A 171 -9.18 -6.45 -11.13
CA GLU A 171 -8.60 -7.69 -11.64
C GLU A 171 -7.21 -7.90 -11.03
N SER A 172 -6.36 -6.88 -11.11
CA SER A 172 -5.03 -6.83 -10.53
C SER A 172 -5.07 -7.06 -9.02
N LEU A 173 -6.02 -6.43 -8.31
CA LEU A 173 -6.22 -6.68 -6.88
C LEU A 173 -6.60 -8.12 -6.54
N LYS A 174 -7.58 -8.69 -7.25
CA LYS A 174 -7.99 -10.09 -7.05
C LYS A 174 -6.84 -11.06 -7.31
N LYS A 175 -6.08 -10.82 -8.39
CA LYS A 175 -4.88 -11.59 -8.73
C LYS A 175 -3.83 -11.50 -7.61
N ALA A 176 -3.53 -10.29 -7.14
CA ALA A 176 -2.57 -10.05 -6.06
C ALA A 176 -2.98 -10.75 -4.76
N MET A 177 -4.24 -10.61 -4.35
CA MET A 177 -4.76 -11.32 -3.17
C MET A 177 -4.65 -12.84 -3.33
N LYS A 178 -5.01 -13.37 -4.51
CA LYS A 178 -4.93 -14.80 -4.78
C LYS A 178 -3.50 -15.31 -4.63
N VAL A 179 -2.54 -14.77 -5.38
CA VAL A 179 -1.14 -15.26 -5.35
C VAL A 179 -0.48 -15.05 -3.99
N GLY A 180 -0.83 -13.97 -3.28
CA GLY A 180 -0.34 -13.71 -1.93
C GLY A 180 -0.87 -14.71 -0.90
N ILE A 181 -2.11 -15.19 -1.06
CA ILE A 181 -2.69 -16.21 -0.20
C ILE A 181 -2.15 -17.61 -0.53
N GLU A 182 -2.04 -17.96 -1.82
CA GLU A 182 -1.62 -19.30 -2.28
C GLU A 182 -0.29 -19.75 -1.66
N VAL A 183 0.69 -18.86 -1.61
CA VAL A 183 2.03 -19.17 -1.06
C VAL A 183 2.04 -19.46 0.45
N MET A 184 0.94 -19.19 1.15
CA MET A 184 0.80 -19.45 2.58
C MET A 184 0.07 -20.76 2.89
N LEU A 185 -0.65 -21.34 1.92
CA LEU A 185 -1.58 -22.45 2.16
C LEU A 185 -0.88 -23.76 2.58
N GLU A 186 0.37 -23.94 2.20
CA GLU A 186 1.16 -25.14 2.53
C GLU A 186 1.86 -25.04 3.90
N ASN A 187 1.84 -23.87 4.55
CA ASN A 187 2.48 -23.70 5.84
C ASN A 187 1.54 -24.15 6.97
N GLU A 188 1.88 -25.27 7.63
CA GLU A 188 1.12 -25.86 8.75
C GLU A 188 0.88 -24.92 9.94
N ASN A 189 1.69 -23.87 10.06
CA ASN A 189 1.59 -22.87 11.13
C ASN A 189 0.70 -21.68 10.76
N VAL A 190 0.19 -21.65 9.51
CA VAL A 190 -0.90 -20.77 9.08
C VAL A 190 -2.21 -21.53 9.26
N LEU A 191 -2.92 -21.23 10.35
CA LEU A 191 -4.13 -21.92 10.77
C LEU A 191 -5.39 -21.49 10.01
N GLY A 192 -5.30 -20.42 9.22
CA GLY A 192 -6.43 -19.95 8.43
C GLY A 192 -6.16 -18.60 7.77
N ILE A 193 -7.02 -18.27 6.81
CA ILE A 193 -7.02 -17.01 6.07
C ILE A 193 -8.37 -16.33 6.27
N SER A 194 -8.36 -15.02 6.43
CA SER A 194 -9.56 -14.19 6.56
C SER A 194 -9.32 -12.84 5.89
N ALA A 195 -10.27 -11.91 6.02
CA ALA A 195 -10.12 -10.53 5.58
C ALA A 195 -10.88 -9.57 6.51
N GLY A 196 -10.28 -8.40 6.72
CA GLY A 196 -10.91 -7.26 7.38
C GLY A 196 -11.98 -6.64 6.50
N ASN A 197 -13.13 -6.34 7.11
CA ASN A 197 -14.23 -5.62 6.46
C ASN A 197 -15.03 -4.80 7.49
N TYR A 198 -15.82 -3.86 6.99
CA TYR A 198 -16.64 -2.96 7.80
C TYR A 198 -18.14 -3.23 7.62
N GLY A 199 -18.53 -4.51 7.47
CA GLY A 199 -19.91 -4.92 7.26
C GLY A 199 -20.54 -4.38 5.97
N GLY A 200 -19.72 -3.99 4.99
CA GLY A 200 -20.18 -3.39 3.73
C GLY A 200 -20.74 -1.97 3.85
N LYS A 201 -20.45 -1.25 4.95
CA LYS A 201 -20.98 0.09 5.21
C LYS A 201 -20.05 1.24 4.82
N LEU A 202 -18.76 0.97 4.58
CA LEU A 202 -17.75 2.00 4.32
C LEU A 202 -17.16 1.94 2.91
N GLY A 203 -16.82 0.76 2.40
CA GLY A 203 -16.19 0.61 1.09
C GLY A 203 -17.19 0.34 -0.03
N ASP A 204 -16.90 0.88 -1.22
CA ASP A 204 -17.70 0.67 -2.44
C ASP A 204 -17.50 -0.73 -3.06
N TYR A 205 -16.43 -1.42 -2.67
CA TYR A 205 -16.04 -2.71 -3.23
C TYR A 205 -16.03 -3.82 -2.19
N LYS A 206 -16.34 -5.03 -2.64
CA LYS A 206 -16.27 -6.27 -1.85
C LYS A 206 -15.50 -7.31 -2.66
N ILE A 207 -14.45 -7.86 -2.06
CA ILE A 207 -13.71 -8.99 -2.62
C ILE A 207 -13.96 -10.18 -1.71
N HIS A 208 -14.74 -11.15 -2.18
CA HIS A 208 -15.02 -12.36 -1.43
C HIS A 208 -13.87 -13.35 -1.65
N LEU A 209 -13.16 -13.73 -0.58
CA LEU A 209 -12.00 -14.64 -0.69
C LEU A 209 -12.34 -15.96 -1.39
N LYS A 210 -13.56 -16.49 -1.17
CA LYS A 210 -14.04 -17.71 -1.82
C LYS A 210 -14.12 -17.61 -3.34
N GLU A 211 -14.28 -16.42 -3.90
CA GLU A 211 -14.35 -16.20 -5.35
C GLU A 211 -12.96 -16.08 -5.99
N LEU A 212 -11.88 -16.02 -5.20
CA LEU A 212 -10.51 -16.00 -5.70
C LEU A 212 -10.01 -17.40 -6.10
N PHE A 213 -10.69 -18.43 -5.61
CA PHE A 213 -10.31 -19.83 -5.75
C PHE A 213 -11.44 -20.63 -6.42
N PRO A 214 -11.12 -21.69 -7.18
CA PRO A 214 -12.10 -22.57 -7.78
C PRO A 214 -12.89 -23.39 -6.74
#